data_AF-A0A5K3FTH3-F1
#
_entry.id   AF-A0A5K3FTH3-F1
#
_cell.length_a   1.000
_cell.length_b   1.000
_cell.length_c   1.000
_cell.angle_alpha   90.00
_cell.angle_beta   90.00
_cell.angle_gamma   90.00
#
_symmetry.space_group_name_H-M   'P 1'
#
loop_
_entity.id
_entity.type
_entity.pdbx_description
1 polymer ?
#
loop_
_entity_poly.entity_id
_entity_poly.type
_entity_poly.pdbx_seq_one_letter_code
_entity_poly.pdbx_strand_id
1 'polypeptide(L)' 'MFILRIEKGSPAFRNEKMQIGDEVLEINGTATAALTHAQVVRIVKLGGSHIRLKLRRVSTCTYDLSF' A
#
# COMPACT_ATOMS: atom_id res chain seq x y z
N MET A 1 -1.98 -6.81 -5.80
CA MET A 1 -2.75 -6.11 -4.73
C MET A 1 -2.56 -4.62 -4.95
N PHE A 2 -3.62 -3.81 -5.00
CA PHE A 2 -3.50 -2.38 -5.31
C PHE A 2 -4.02 -1.51 -4.17
N ILE A 3 -3.43 -0.32 -4.04
CA ILE A 3 -3.87 0.68 -3.08
C ILE A 3 -5.05 1.45 -3.66
N LEU A 4 -6.23 1.22 -3.09
CA LEU A 4 -7.47 1.88 -3.53
C LEU A 4 -7.70 3.20 -2.80
N ARG A 5 -7.25 3.30 -1.55
CA ARG A 5 -7.43 4.47 -0.70
C ARG A 5 -6.34 4.51 0.34
N ILE A 6 -5.92 5.72 0.68
CA ILE A 6 -5.04 6.00 1.81
C ILE A 6 -5.85 6.84 2.80
N GLU A 7 -5.92 6.38 4.04
CA GLU A 7 -6.68 7.06 5.09
C GLU A 7 -5.90 8.27 5.63
N LYS A 8 -6.55 9.43 5.70
CA LYS A 8 -5.93 10.67 6.18
C LYS A 8 -5.50 10.50 7.64
N GLY A 9 -4.24 10.82 7.94
CA GLY A 9 -3.66 10.68 9.28
C GLY A 9 -3.06 9.30 9.57
N SER A 10 -3.25 8.30 8.70
CA SER A 10 -2.60 6.99 8.82
C SER A 10 -1.06 7.08 8.65
N PRO A 11 -0.28 6.09 9.14
CA PRO A 11 1.16 6.02 8.90
C PRO A 11 1.51 6.02 7.41
N ALA A 12 0.67 5.38 6.58
CA ALA A 12 0.83 5.36 5.14
C ALA A 12 0.64 6.76 4.51
N PHE A 13 -0.33 7.55 5.00
CA PHE A 13 -0.53 8.94 4.58
C PHE A 13 0.66 9.82 4.97
N ARG A 14 1.12 9.73 6.22
CA ARG A 14 2.26 10.52 6.73
C ARG A 14 3.58 10.21 6.05
N ASN A 15 3.73 8.99 5.51
CA ASN A 15 4.95 8.60 4.81
C ASN A 15 5.05 9.25 3.43
N GLU A 16 3.94 9.78 2.86
CA GLU A 16 3.80 10.51 1.58
C GLU A 16 4.39 9.84 0.32
N LYS A 17 5.03 8.68 0.48
CA LYS A 17 5.65 7.88 -0.60
C LYS A 17 4.68 6.91 -1.24
N MET A 18 3.56 6.64 -0.58
CA MET A 18 2.54 5.70 -1.02
C MET A 18 1.43 6.47 -1.73
N GLN A 19 1.04 6.03 -2.92
CA GLN A 19 0.00 6.67 -3.73
C GLN A 19 -1.15 5.71 -4.03
N ILE A 20 -2.32 6.26 -4.29
CA ILE A 20 -3.45 5.49 -4.81
C ILE A 20 -3.06 4.95 -6.19
N GLY A 21 -3.33 3.67 -6.43
CA GLY A 21 -2.91 2.95 -7.63
C GLY A 21 -1.58 2.22 -7.48
N ASP A 22 -0.80 2.47 -6.42
CA ASP A 22 0.43 1.71 -6.17
C ASP A 22 0.11 0.23 -6.01
N GLU A 23 0.99 -0.60 -6.56
CA GLU A 23 0.90 -2.04 -6.41
C GLU A 23 1.80 -2.53 -5.29
N VAL A 24 1.24 -3.29 -4.36
CA VAL A 24 2.01 -3.95 -3.31
C VAL A 24 2.61 -5.23 -3.89
N LEU A 25 3.93 -5.31 -3.93
CA LEU A 25 4.70 -6.47 -4.39
C LEU A 25 5.08 -7.39 -3.23
N GLU A 26 5.48 -6.81 -2.09
CA GLU A 26 5.95 -7.56 -0.91
C GLU A 26 5.51 -6.85 0.38
N ILE A 27 5.26 -7.65 1.42
CA ILE A 27 4.92 -7.20 2.78
C ILE A 27 5.86 -7.91 3.76
N ASN A 28 6.63 -7.14 4.52
CA ASN A 28 7.65 -7.61 5.45
C ASN A 28 8.62 -8.65 4.83
N GLY A 29 8.99 -8.45 3.55
CA GLY A 29 9.88 -9.34 2.81
C GLY A 29 9.21 -10.59 2.23
N THR A 30 7.90 -10.76 2.39
CA THR A 30 7.14 -11.84 1.75
C THR A 30 6.38 -11.31 0.54
N ALA A 31 6.56 -11.95 -0.62
CA ALA A 31 5.82 -11.58 -1.83
C ALA A 31 4.31 -11.71 -1.63
N THR A 32 3.55 -10.70 -2.03
CA THR A 32 2.08 -10.76 -1.96
C THR A 32 1.49 -11.85 -2.85
N ALA A 33 2.24 -12.32 -3.85
CA ALA A 33 1.84 -13.47 -4.66
C ALA A 33 1.82 -14.79 -3.86
N ALA A 34 2.64 -14.90 -2.81
CA ALA A 34 2.67 -16.04 -1.91
C ALA A 34 1.69 -15.91 -0.73
N LEU A 35 1.06 -14.74 -0.57
CA LEU A 35 0.13 -14.44 0.51
C LEU A 35 -1.30 -14.38 -0.01
N THR A 36 -2.23 -14.96 0.73
CA THR A 36 -3.65 -14.74 0.45
C THR A 36 -4.09 -13.36 0.95
N HIS A 37 -5.18 -12.82 0.41
CA HIS A 37 -5.74 -11.54 0.88
C HIS A 37 -5.97 -11.53 2.39
N ALA A 38 -6.50 -12.63 2.95
CA ALA A 38 -6.72 -12.77 4.39
C ALA A 38 -5.42 -12.69 5.19
N GLN A 39 -4.34 -13.32 4.70
CA GLN A 39 -3.04 -13.22 5.36
C GLN A 39 -2.45 -11.82 5.28
N VAL A 40 -2.58 -11.14 4.15
CA VAL A 40 -2.16 -9.73 4.01
C VAL A 40 -2.88 -8.85 5.02
N VAL A 41 -4.21 -8.94 5.10
CA VAL A 41 -5.01 -8.17 6.07
C VAL A 41 -4.59 -8.49 7.50
N ARG A 42 -4.35 -9.78 7.80
CA ARG A 42 -3.89 -10.20 9.12
C ARG A 42 -2.52 -9.62 9.45
N ILE A 43 -1.56 -9.65 8.52
CA ILE A 43 -0.22 -9.07 8.71
C ILE A 43 -0.31 -7.56 8.91
N VAL A 44 -1.15 -6.87 8.14
CA VAL A 44 -1.33 -5.42 8.30
C VAL A 44 -2.00 -5.07 9.63
N LYS A 45 -2.99 -5.86 10.06
CA LYS A 45 -3.66 -5.68 11.36
C LYS A 45 -2.76 -6.05 12.55
N LEU A 46 -1.97 -7.11 12.45
CA LEU A 46 -1.10 -7.60 13.51
C LEU A 46 0.30 -6.98 13.50
N GLY A 47 0.68 -6.30 12.42
CA GLY A 47 2.03 -5.77 12.18
C GLY A 47 2.48 -4.68 13.15
N GLY A 48 1.66 -4.34 14.15
CA GLY A 48 2.02 -3.47 15.25
C GLY A 48 2.43 -2.08 14.76
N SER A 49 3.58 -1.62 15.25
CA SER A 49 4.04 -0.24 15.06
C SER A 49 4.68 0.04 13.70
N HIS A 50 5.21 -0.98 13.01
CA HIS A 50 5.94 -0.79 11.74
C HIS A 50 5.77 -1.98 10.80
N ILE A 51 5.44 -1.69 9.53
CA ILE A 51 5.35 -2.67 8.44
C ILE A 51 6.22 -2.17 7.29
N ARG A 52 7.01 -3.07 6.70
CA ARG A 52 7.75 -2.79 5.46
C ARG A 52 6.94 -3.24 4.26
N LEU A 53 6.68 -2.32 3.33
CA LEU A 53 5.99 -2.60 2.08
C LEU A 53 6.94 -2.31 0.92
N LYS A 54 7.01 -3.24 -0.04
CA LYS A 54 7.65 -2.99 -1.33
C LYS A 54 6.55 -2.68 -2.33
N LEU A 55 6.59 -1.47 -2.85
CA LEU A 55 5.58 -0.94 -3.75
C LEU A 55 6.17 -0.74 -5.14
N ARG A 56 5.37 -1.02 -6.17
CA ARG A 56 5.62 -0.58 -7.53
C ARG A 56 4.79 0.66 -7.78
N ARG A 57 5.47 1.78 -8.06
CA ARG A 57 4.81 3.00 -8.49
C ARG A 57 4.23 2.77 -9.88
N VAL A 58 2.91 2.73 -9.95
CA VAL A 58 2.22 2.80 -11.23
C VAL A 58 1.99 4.28 -11.46
N SER A 59 2.67 4.86 -12.46
CA SER A 59 2.48 6.25 -12.86
C SER A 59 1.08 6.42 -13.41
N THR A 60 0.09 6.46 -12.52
CA THR A 60 -1.22 6.98 -12.86
C THR A 60 -0.98 8.47 -12.95
N CYS A 61 -0.73 8.95 -14.18
CA CYS A 61 -0.73 10.38 -14.46
C CYS A 61 -1.97 10.94 -13.78
N THR A 62 -1.73 11.74 -12.76
CA THR A 62 -2.74 12.45 -11.99
C THR A 62 -3.72 13.00 -13.00
N TYR A 63 -4.95 12.51 -12.98
CA TYR A 63 -6.04 13.13 -13.72
C TYR A 63 -6.19 14.50 -13.08
N ASP A 64 -5.50 15.46 -13.67
CA ASP A 64 -5.64 16.88 -13.41
C ASP A 64 -7.11 17.20 -13.72
N LEU A 65 -7.95 17.09 -12.68
CA LEU A 65 -9.33 17.56 -12.71
C LEU A 65 -9.33 19.04 -12.36
N SER A 66 -8.48 19.82 -13.02
CA SER A 66 -8.64 21.27 -13.14
C SER A 66 -9.73 21.52 -14.16
N PHE A 67 -10.98 21.59 -13.70
CA PHE A 67 -12.05 22.31 -14.41
C PHE A 67 -12.36 23.58 -13.63
#